data_AF-D2S1L9-F1
#
_entry.id   AF-D2S1L9-F1
#
_cell.length_a   1.000
_cell.length_b   1.000
_cell.length_c   1.000
_cell.angle_alpha   90.00
_cell.angle_beta   90.00
_cell.angle_gamma   90.00
#
_symmetry.space_group_name_H-M   'P 1'
#
loop_
_entity.id
_entity.type
_entity.pdbx_description
1 polymer ?
#
loop_
_entity_poly.entity_id
_entity_poly.type
_entity_poly.pdbx_seq_one_letter_code
_entity_poly.pdbx_strand_id
1 'polypeptide(L)'
;MKGAVLDDAAVLLAESDTVATAIADLEAGRSIETDDLPGDRSALEVAEPIAFGHKLAVMAIDAGEPVRKYGEVIGTATERIEPGEWVHIHNCESNRGRGDLAEGSA
;
A
#
# COMPACT_ATOMS: atom_id res chain seq x y z
N MET A 1 -9.78 -2.92 -15.90
CA MET A 1 -8.86 -2.38 -14.87
C MET A 1 -7.64 -1.85 -15.62
N LYS A 2 -7.32 -0.55 -15.50
CA LYS A 2 -6.14 0.07 -16.12
C LYS A 2 -5.27 0.55 -14.97
N GLY A 3 -4.28 -0.25 -14.57
CA GLY A 3 -3.31 0.17 -13.56
C GLY A 3 -2.44 1.33 -14.07
N ALA A 4 -1.79 2.02 -13.15
CA ALA A 4 -0.83 3.09 -13.41
C ALA A 4 0.56 2.65 -12.96
N VAL A 5 1.57 2.96 -13.77
CA VAL A 5 2.98 2.84 -13.39
C VAL A 5 3.42 4.21 -12.88
N LEU A 6 4.08 4.25 -11.73
CA LEU A 6 4.50 5.46 -11.05
C LEU A 6 6.02 5.55 -11.15
N ASP A 7 6.53 6.52 -11.91
CA ASP A 7 7.97 6.82 -12.08
C ASP A 7 8.86 5.57 -12.35
N ASP A 8 8.35 4.61 -13.13
CA ASP A 8 8.99 3.30 -13.36
C ASP A 8 9.41 2.55 -12.06
N ALA A 9 8.85 2.95 -10.91
CA ALA A 9 9.25 2.55 -9.57
C ALA A 9 8.22 1.63 -8.92
N ALA A 10 6.94 1.92 -9.16
CA ALA A 10 5.84 1.18 -8.56
C ALA A 10 4.65 1.04 -9.52
N VAL A 11 3.76 0.10 -9.22
CA VAL A 11 2.50 -0.09 -9.96
C VAL A 11 1.31 -0.04 -9.00
N LEU A 12 0.35 0.83 -9.30
CA LEU A 12 -0.97 0.87 -8.70
C LEU A 12 -1.96 0.16 -9.63
N LEU A 13 -2.72 -0.82 -9.14
CA LEU A 13 -3.51 -1.68 -10.03
C LEU A 13 -4.96 -1.22 -10.18
N ALA A 14 -5.52 -0.59 -9.16
CA ALA A 14 -6.83 0.06 -9.22
C ALA A 14 -6.77 1.44 -8.55
N GLU A 15 -7.61 2.38 -8.99
CA GLU A 15 -7.70 3.74 -8.42
C GLU A 15 -8.09 3.73 -6.93
N SER A 16 -8.77 2.68 -6.47
CA SER A 16 -9.17 2.50 -5.06
C SER A 16 -8.11 1.83 -4.19
N ASP A 17 -6.94 1.49 -4.75
CA ASP A 17 -5.87 0.84 -4.01
C ASP A 17 -5.21 1.86 -3.06
N THR A 18 -4.97 1.44 -1.81
CA THR A 18 -4.24 2.25 -0.83
C THR A 18 -2.74 1.97 -0.83
N VAL A 19 -2.33 0.92 -1.56
CA VAL A 19 -0.92 0.51 -1.70
C VAL A 19 -0.57 0.22 -3.16
N ALA A 20 0.65 0.56 -3.55
CA ALA A 20 1.25 0.14 -4.81
C ALA A 20 2.22 -1.02 -4.60
N THR A 21 2.70 -1.64 -5.68
CA THR A 21 3.76 -2.66 -5.64
C THR A 21 5.04 -2.08 -6.20
N ALA A 22 6.15 -2.16 -5.47
CA ALA A 22 7.46 -1.79 -5.98
C ALA A 22 7.85 -2.70 -7.16
N ILE A 23 8.25 -2.11 -8.30
CA ILE A 23 8.75 -2.82 -9.49
C ILE A 23 10.25 -2.60 -9.69
N ALA A 24 10.91 -1.97 -8.72
CA ALA A 24 12.36 -1.89 -8.53
C ALA A 24 12.65 -1.90 -7.01
N ASP A 25 13.92 -2.03 -6.63
CA ASP A 25 14.33 -1.71 -5.26
C ASP A 25 14.26 -0.20 -5.05
N LEU A 26 13.67 0.22 -3.93
CA LEU A 26 13.46 1.62 -3.58
C LEU A 26 14.33 1.98 -2.38
N GLU A 27 15.05 3.09 -2.49
CA GLU A 27 15.85 3.64 -1.41
C GLU A 27 15.03 4.66 -0.60
N ALA A 28 15.35 4.82 0.68
CA ALA A 28 14.76 5.85 1.52
C ALA A 28 15.06 7.26 0.97
N GLY A 29 14.08 8.15 1.04
CA GLY A 29 14.14 9.50 0.49
C GLY A 29 13.95 9.57 -1.04
N ARG A 30 13.78 8.43 -1.73
CA ARG A 30 13.42 8.46 -3.15
C ARG A 30 12.05 9.11 -3.31
N SER A 31 11.97 10.12 -4.17
CA SER A 31 10.70 10.69 -4.61
C SER A 31 10.18 9.90 -5.81
N ILE A 32 8.89 9.56 -5.78
CA ILE A 32 8.16 8.86 -6.85
C ILE A 32 7.08 9.81 -7.35
N GLU A 33 7.12 10.16 -8.63
CA GLU A 33 6.11 10.99 -9.27
C GLU A 33 4.77 10.24 -9.37
N THR A 34 3.68 10.93 -9.03
CA THR A 34 2.33 10.38 -8.93
C THR A 34 1.34 11.05 -9.89
N ASP A 35 1.86 11.70 -10.94
CA ASP A 35 1.07 12.51 -11.89
C ASP A 35 -0.06 11.73 -12.59
N ASP A 36 0.13 10.42 -12.75
CA ASP A 36 -0.84 9.50 -13.35
C ASP A 36 -1.91 9.01 -12.36
N LEU A 37 -1.82 9.35 -11.06
CA LEU A 37 -2.82 9.01 -10.06
C LEU A 37 -3.95 10.04 -9.99
N PRO A 38 -5.21 9.60 -9.80
CA PRO A 38 -6.30 10.50 -9.49
C PRO A 38 -6.18 11.00 -8.04
N GLY A 39 -6.09 12.31 -7.83
CA GLY A 39 -6.04 12.90 -6.48
C GLY A 39 -5.01 14.02 -6.36
N ASP A 40 -4.59 14.30 -5.12
CA ASP A 40 -3.57 15.31 -4.85
C ASP A 40 -2.22 14.86 -5.38
N ARG A 41 -1.53 15.80 -6.04
CA ARG A 41 -0.43 15.57 -6.98
C ARG A 41 0.95 15.74 -6.33
N SER A 42 1.04 15.46 -5.04
CA SER A 42 2.33 15.50 -4.34
C SER A 42 3.11 14.24 -4.62
N ALA A 43 4.39 14.39 -4.95
CA ALA A 43 5.29 13.27 -5.09
C ALA A 43 5.33 12.44 -3.79
N LEU A 44 5.40 11.13 -3.94
CA LEU A 44 5.46 10.18 -2.83
C LEU A 44 6.93 10.00 -2.43
N GLU A 45 7.28 10.29 -1.18
CA GLU A 45 8.63 10.05 -0.68
C GLU A 45 8.70 8.69 0.02
N VAL A 46 9.64 7.84 -0.38
CA VAL A 46 9.85 6.51 0.22
C VAL A 46 10.48 6.68 1.60
N ALA A 47 9.80 6.22 2.65
CA ALA A 47 10.24 6.44 4.04
C ALA A 47 11.45 5.57 4.45
N GLU A 48 11.53 4.37 3.90
CA GLU A 48 12.53 3.34 4.24
C GLU A 48 12.85 2.45 3.03
N PRO A 49 13.93 1.66 3.01
CA PRO A 49 14.22 0.78 1.89
C PRO A 49 13.10 -0.24 1.64
N ILE A 50 12.59 -0.31 0.40
CA ILE A 50 11.53 -1.24 0.00
C ILE A 50 12.05 -2.09 -1.17
N ALA A 51 12.19 -3.39 -0.94
CA ALA A 51 12.65 -4.31 -1.99
C ALA A 51 11.58 -4.53 -3.08
N PHE A 52 12.03 -4.90 -4.27
CA PHE A 52 11.19 -5.30 -5.39
C PHE A 52 10.06 -6.26 -4.96
N GLY A 53 8.85 -6.02 -5.45
CA GLY A 53 7.67 -6.85 -5.21
C GLY A 53 6.95 -6.60 -3.88
N HIS A 54 7.54 -5.82 -2.97
CA HIS A 54 6.87 -5.41 -1.75
C HIS A 54 5.88 -4.25 -1.96
N LYS A 55 5.04 -4.01 -0.96
CA LYS A 55 4.01 -2.99 -1.02
C LYS A 55 4.49 -1.71 -0.34
N LEU A 56 4.15 -0.58 -0.90
CA LEU A 56 4.29 0.74 -0.27
C LEU A 56 2.93 1.44 -0.22
N ALA A 57 2.68 2.19 0.84
CA ALA A 57 1.47 3.00 0.97
C ALA A 57 1.52 4.19 0.01
N VAL A 58 0.43 4.45 -0.70
CA VAL A 58 0.32 5.64 -1.59
C VAL A 58 -0.50 6.77 -0.95
N MET A 59 -1.07 6.51 0.22
CA MET A 59 -1.82 7.45 1.05
C MET A 59 -1.73 7.01 2.50
N ALA A 60 -2.11 7.89 3.44
CA ALA A 60 -2.21 7.51 4.84
C ALA A 60 -3.31 6.46 5.03
N ILE A 61 -3.05 5.48 5.91
CA ILE A 61 -3.99 4.42 6.28
C ILE A 61 -4.02 4.37 7.81
N ASP A 62 -5.15 4.69 8.43
CA ASP A 62 -5.25 4.65 9.89
C ASP A 62 -5.29 3.21 10.42
N ALA A 63 -4.89 3.02 11.69
CA ALA A 63 -4.99 1.71 12.33
C ALA A 63 -6.44 1.21 12.32
N GLY A 64 -6.65 -0.04 11.89
CA GLY A 64 -7.98 -0.62 11.70
C GLY A 64 -8.62 -0.34 10.35
N GLU A 65 -8.01 0.50 9.50
CA GLU A 65 -8.53 0.78 8.15
C GLU A 65 -8.12 -0.31 7.14
N PRO A 66 -8.92 -0.48 6.06
CA PRO A 66 -8.65 -1.49 5.05
C PRO A 66 -7.42 -1.14 4.19
N VAL A 67 -6.50 -2.09 4.11
CA VAL A 67 -5.43 -2.09 3.10
C VAL A 67 -5.99 -2.68 1.81
N ARG A 68 -5.99 -1.89 0.72
CA ARG A 68 -6.61 -2.24 -0.57
C ARG A 68 -5.58 -2.46 -1.67
N LYS A 69 -5.72 -3.56 -2.39
CA LYS A 69 -4.92 -3.89 -3.57
C LYS A 69 -5.80 -4.62 -4.59
N TYR A 70 -5.62 -4.37 -5.88
CA TYR A 70 -6.43 -4.94 -6.96
C TYR A 70 -7.91 -4.51 -6.93
N GLY A 71 -8.23 -3.40 -6.26
CA GLY A 71 -9.60 -2.95 -6.00
C GLY A 71 -10.27 -3.63 -4.79
N GLU A 72 -9.58 -4.53 -4.12
CA GLU A 72 -10.14 -5.37 -3.06
C GLU A 72 -9.45 -5.13 -1.72
N VAL A 73 -10.18 -5.34 -0.61
CA VAL A 73 -9.57 -5.35 0.72
C VAL A 73 -8.75 -6.63 0.87
N ILE A 74 -7.45 -6.48 1.09
CA ILE A 74 -6.53 -7.61 1.28
C ILE A 74 -6.15 -7.81 2.75
N GLY A 75 -6.32 -6.78 3.57
CA GLY A 75 -5.95 -6.80 4.97
C GLY A 75 -6.42 -5.55 5.70
N THR A 76 -6.00 -5.45 6.95
CA THR A 76 -6.29 -4.34 7.84
C THR A 76 -4.97 -3.82 8.40
N ALA A 77 -4.79 -2.50 8.44
CA ALA A 77 -3.61 -1.90 9.04
C ALA A 77 -3.64 -2.14 10.56
N THR A 78 -2.54 -2.61 11.15
CA THR A 78 -2.43 -2.87 12.59
C THR A 78 -1.95 -1.64 13.36
N GLU A 79 -1.36 -0.69 12.66
CA GLU A 79 -0.96 0.62 13.13
C GLU A 79 -1.22 1.66 12.04
N ARG A 80 -1.03 2.95 12.34
CA ARG A 80 -1.13 4.00 11.32
C ARG A 80 0.06 3.87 10.36
N ILE A 81 -0.23 3.92 9.06
CA ILE A 81 0.76 3.83 7.99
C ILE A 81 0.74 5.16 7.22
N GLU A 82 1.88 5.82 7.12
CA GLU A 82 2.04 7.05 6.35
C GLU A 82 2.37 6.76 4.87
N PRO A 83 2.07 7.70 3.94
CA PRO A 83 2.46 7.55 2.55
C PRO A 83 3.97 7.28 2.42
N GLY A 84 4.32 6.28 1.60
CA GLY A 84 5.71 5.93 1.30
C GLY A 84 6.32 4.88 2.23
N GLU A 85 5.62 4.48 3.29
CA GLU A 85 6.04 3.41 4.19
C GLU A 85 5.83 2.02 3.60
N TRP A 86 6.64 1.07 4.06
CA TRP A 86 6.61 -0.34 3.68
C TRP A 86 5.42 -1.07 4.32
N VAL A 87 4.49 -1.56 3.50
CA VAL A 87 3.32 -2.29 3.99
C VAL A 87 3.56 -3.80 3.96
N HIS A 88 3.75 -4.41 5.13
CA HIS A 88 3.94 -5.84 5.28
C HIS A 88 3.36 -6.41 6.59
N ILE A 89 3.78 -7.61 6.99
CA ILE A 89 3.19 -8.33 8.14
C ILE A 89 3.39 -7.63 9.49
N HIS A 90 4.29 -6.65 9.57
CA HIS A 90 4.55 -5.92 10.80
C HIS A 90 3.49 -4.82 11.06
N ASN A 91 2.91 -4.24 10.00
CA ASN A 91 1.93 -3.15 10.07
C ASN A 91 0.60 -3.45 9.36
N CYS A 92 0.44 -4.64 8.76
CA CYS A 92 -0.77 -5.07 8.07
C CYS A 92 -1.03 -6.56 8.32
N GLU A 93 -2.27 -6.87 8.71
CA GLU A 93 -2.73 -8.23 8.92
C GLU A 93 -3.68 -8.67 7.78
N SER A 94 -3.56 -9.91 7.32
CA SER A 94 -4.44 -10.45 6.27
C SER A 94 -5.84 -10.72 6.83
N ASN A 95 -6.86 -10.31 6.08
CA ASN A 95 -8.27 -10.63 6.40
C ASN A 95 -8.70 -11.99 5.83
N ARG A 96 -7.87 -12.63 5.01
CA ARG A 96 -8.16 -13.93 4.39
C ARG A 96 -7.56 -15.07 5.22
N GLY A 97 -8.30 -16.16 5.34
CA GLY A 97 -7.83 -17.38 6.01
C GLY A 97 -7.81 -17.30 7.54
N ARG A 98 -8.50 -16.32 8.13
CA ARG A 98 -8.53 -16.03 9.57
C ARG A 98 -9.56 -16.84 10.34
N GLY A 99 -9.46 -18.17 10.26
CA GLY A 99 -10.32 -19.08 11.03
C GLY A 99 -10.25 -18.86 12.54
N ASP A 100 -9.16 -18.24 13.02
CA ASP A 100 -8.95 -17.78 14.39
C ASP A 100 -9.88 -16.62 14.81
N LEU A 101 -10.36 -15.80 13.87
CA LEU A 101 -11.29 -14.70 14.14
C LEU A 101 -12.76 -15.11 14.07
N ALA A 102 -13.06 -16.35 13.64
CA ALA A 102 -14.43 -16.83 13.51
C ALA A 102 -15.12 -17.09 14.87
N GLU A 103 -14.35 -17.22 15.96
CA GLU A 103 -14.89 -17.35 17.32
C GLU A 103 -14.90 -15.99 18.02
N GLY A 104 -15.96 -15.21 17.80
CA GLY A 104 -16.11 -13.94 18.51
C GLY A 104 -17.14 -12.93 17.98
N SER A 105 -17.82 -13.19 16.85
CA SER A 105 -19.00 -12.40 16.46
C SER A 105 -20.26 -13.04 17.04
N ALA A 106 -20.58 -12.68 18.27
CA ALA A 106 -21.92 -12.78 18.86
C ALA A 106 -22.50 -11.37 19.03
#